data_AF-A0A2E2YSL5-F1
#
_entry.id   AF-A0A2E2YSL5-F1
#
_cell.length_a   1.000
_cell.length_b   1.000
_cell.length_c   1.000
_cell.angle_alpha   90.00
_cell.angle_beta   90.00
_cell.angle_gamma   90.00
#
_symmetry.space_group_name_H-M   'P 1'
#
loop_
_entity.id
_entity.type
_entity.pdbx_description
1 polymer ?
#
loop_
_entity_poly.entity_id
_entity_poly.type
_entity_poly.pdbx_seq_one_letter_code
_entity_poly.pdbx_strand_id
1 'polypeptide(L)' 'MGRAKYIQSPCVMICTLDENDICVGCLRSLEEIGRWPDANTDERIEILDRITERCSDAG' A
#
# COMPACT_ATOMS: atom_id res chain seq x y z
N MET A 1 -20.95 13.39 1.49
CA MET A 1 -19.69 12.66 1.68
C MET A 1 -18.74 13.04 0.54
N GLY A 2 -17.78 13.93 0.79
CA GLY A 2 -16.89 14.48 -0.23
C GLY A 2 -15.99 13.40 -0.81
N ARG A 3 -15.87 13.39 -2.14
CA ARG A 3 -15.06 12.46 -2.93
C ARG A 3 -13.58 12.66 -2.57
N ALA A 4 -13.07 11.84 -1.65
CA ALA A 4 -11.63 11.74 -1.43
C ALA A 4 -10.98 11.42 -2.78
N LYS A 5 -9.96 12.20 -3.14
CA LYS A 5 -9.13 12.01 -4.34
C LYS A 5 -8.59 10.57 -4.29
N TYR A 6 -9.22 9.68 -5.07
CA TYR A 6 -8.98 8.24 -5.00
C TYR A 6 -7.65 7.94 -5.68
N ILE A 7 -6.59 7.84 -4.90
CA ILE A 7 -5.38 7.18 -5.34
C ILE A 7 -5.73 5.70 -5.40
N GLN A 8 -5.57 5.12 -6.59
CA GLN A 8 -5.87 3.71 -6.84
C GLN A 8 -5.06 2.87 -5.85
N SER A 9 -5.76 2.06 -5.06
CA SER A 9 -5.09 1.16 -4.12
C SER A 9 -4.44 0.05 -4.95
N PRO A 10 -3.16 -0.30 -4.75
CA PRO A 10 -2.52 -1.43 -5.44
C PRO A 10 -2.99 -2.79 -4.88
N CYS A 11 -4.19 -2.82 -4.27
CA CYS A 11 -4.71 -3.99 -3.60
C CYS A 11 -5.28 -4.96 -4.64
N VAL A 12 -4.61 -6.09 -4.80
CA VAL A 12 -5.07 -7.20 -5.64
C VAL A 12 -6.12 -8.08 -4.94
N MET A 13 -6.70 -7.60 -3.83
CA MET A 13 -7.66 -8.33 -2.97
C MET A 13 -7.12 -9.66 -2.42
N ILE A 14 -5.80 -9.83 -2.40
CA ILE A 14 -5.10 -10.92 -1.73
C ILE A 14 -4.62 -10.37 -0.39
N CYS A 15 -5.13 -10.93 0.71
CA CYS A 15 -4.78 -10.52 2.08
C CYS A 15 -3.90 -11.60 2.71
N THR A 16 -2.66 -11.71 2.21
CA THR A 16 -1.68 -12.67 2.72
C THR A 16 -0.49 -11.89 3.24
N LEU A 17 -0.29 -11.87 4.56
CA LEU A 17 0.83 -11.20 5.21
C LEU A 17 2.01 -12.16 5.36
N ASP A 18 3.21 -11.65 5.15
CA ASP A 18 4.49 -12.28 5.45
C ASP A 18 4.86 -12.12 6.94
N GLU A 19 5.96 -12.73 7.39
CA GLU A 19 6.50 -12.62 8.75
C GLU A 19 6.82 -11.17 9.19
N ASN A 20 6.97 -10.26 8.23
CA ASN A 20 7.20 -8.83 8.46
C ASN A 20 5.92 -7.98 8.46
N ASP A 21 4.73 -8.58 8.56
CA ASP A 21 3.42 -7.90 8.45
C ASP A 21 3.24 -7.18 7.11
N ILE A 22 3.85 -7.71 6.06
CA ILE A 22 3.76 -7.15 4.71
C ILE A 22 2.89 -8.06 3.85
N CYS A 23 1.89 -7.48 3.20
CA CYS A 23 1.07 -8.20 2.26
C CYS A 23 1.90 -8.64 1.05
N VAL A 24 2.08 -9.94 0.83
CA VAL A 24 2.83 -10.46 -0.33
C VAL A 24 2.13 -10.19 -1.67
N GLY A 25 0.83 -9.86 -1.64
CA GLY A 25 0.06 -9.55 -2.85
C GLY A 25 0.20 -8.10 -3.31
N CYS A 26 0.08 -7.13 -2.40
CA CYS A 26 0.17 -5.70 -2.72
C CYS A 26 1.45 -5.02 -2.19
N LEU A 27 2.32 -5.77 -1.52
CA LEU A 27 3.59 -5.35 -0.91
C LEU A 27 3.44 -4.19 0.09
N ARG A 28 2.24 -4.00 0.64
CA ARG A 28 1.95 -3.00 1.68
C ARG A 28 2.09 -3.60 3.06
N SER A 29 2.68 -2.85 3.98
CA SER A 29 2.68 -3.23 5.38
C SER A 29 1.30 -3.05 6.01
N LEU A 30 1.00 -3.83 7.04
CA LEU A 30 -0.23 -3.74 7.81
C LEU A 30 -0.43 -2.33 8.41
N GLU A 31 0.65 -1.68 8.83
CA GLU A 31 0.62 -0.30 9.33
C GLU A 31 0.19 0.69 8.24
N GLU A 32 0.73 0.57 7.02
CA GLU A 32 0.34 1.42 5.89
C GLU A 32 -1.11 1.17 5.45
N ILE A 33 -1.60 -0.07 5.54
CA ILE A 33 -3.00 -0.42 5.26
C ILE A 33 -3.91 0.27 6.28
N GLY A 34 -3.56 0.22 7.57
CA GLY A 34 -4.31 0.88 8.65
C GLY A 34 -4.28 2.41 8.55
N ARG A 35 -3.14 2.99 8.15
CA ARG A 35 -2.99 4.44 7.97
C ARG A 35 -3.52 4.96 6.63
N TRP A 36 -3.71 4.13 5.60
CA TRP A 36 -4.19 4.56 4.28
C TRP A 36 -5.44 5.46 4.27
N PRO A 37 -6.51 5.19 5.05
CA PRO A 37 -7.66 6.09 5.12
C PRO A 37 -7.30 7.48 5.69
N ASP A 38 -6.31 7.55 6.58
CA ASP A 38 -5.83 8.76 7.25
C ASP A 38 -4.67 9.45 6.48
N ALA A 39 -3.99 8.71 5.61
CA ALA A 39 -2.82 9.16 4.88
C ALA A 39 -3.15 10.25 3.85
N ASN A 40 -2.29 11.28 3.82
CA ASN A 40 -2.35 12.37 2.86
C ASN A 40 -1.92 11.93 1.46
N THR A 41 -2.18 12.76 0.44
CA THR A 41 -1.78 12.46 -0.94
C THR A 41 -0.28 12.18 -1.08
N ASP A 42 0.55 12.93 -0.35
CA ASP A 42 2.01 12.79 -0.37
C ASP A 42 2.45 11.45 0.23
N GLU A 43 1.99 11.12 1.44
CA GLU A 43 2.25 9.83 2.08
C GLU A 43 1.78 8.65 1.22
N ARG A 44 0.63 8.78 0.56
CA ARG A 44 0.14 7.73 -0.34
C ARG A 44 1.06 7.53 -1.55
N ILE A 45 1.69 8.59 -2.05
CA ILE A 45 2.68 8.51 -3.13
C ILE A 45 3.95 7.83 -2.62
N GLU A 46 4.45 8.22 -1.44
CA GLU A 46 5.63 7.57 -0.84
C GLU A 46 5.40 6.07 -0.59
N ILE A 47 4.22 5.70 -0.09
CA ILE A 47 3.84 4.29 0.11
C ILE A 47 3.84 3.55 -1.24
N LEU A 48 3.29 4.17 -2.30
CA LEU A 48 3.28 3.58 -3.65
C LEU A 48 4.68 3.45 -4.25
N ASP A 49 5.55 4.42 -4.00
CA ASP A 49 6.94 4.42 -4.47
C ASP A 49 7.69 3.27 -3.80
N ARG A 50 7.60 3.15 -2.47
CA ARG A 50 8.17 2.04 -1.70
C ARG A 50 7.68 0.68 -2.17
N ILE A 51 6.38 0.53 -2.45
CA ILE A 51 5.82 -0.71 -3.01
C ILE A 51 6.45 -1.02 -4.37
N THR A 52 6.58 -0.01 -5.23
CA THR A 52 7.13 -0.14 -6.58
C THR A 52 8.61 -0.53 -6.53
N GLU A 53 9.38 0.09 -5.64
CA GLU A 53 10.78 -0.28 -5.38
C GLU A 53 10.89 -1.75 -4.94
N ARG A 54 10.02 -2.18 -4.02
CA ARG A 54 10.00 -3.57 -3.52
C ARG A 54 9.52 -4.58 -4.56
N CYS A 55 8.58 -4.18 -5.41
CA CYS A 55 8.13 -5.02 -6.52
C CYS A 55 9.22 -5.17 -7.59
N SER A 56 10.08 -4.16 -7.75
CA SER A 56 11.20 -4.18 -8.70
C SER A 56 12.34 -5.10 -8.24
N ASP A 57 12.49 -5.29 -6.92
CA ASP A 57 13.47 -6.22 -6.32
C ASP A 57 12.99 -7.68 -6.34
N ALA A 58 11.67 -7.92 -6.37
CA ALA A 58 11.06 -9.25 -6.43
C ALA A 58 11.05 -9.90 -7.84
N GLY A 59 12.09 -9.64 -8.65
CA GLY A 59 12.30 -10.17 -10.00
C GLY A 59 12.99 -11.53 -10.05
#